data_AF-A0A2K2DD08-F1
#
_entry.id   AF-A0A2K2DD08-F1
#
_cell.length_a   1.000
_cell.length_b   1.000
_cell.length_c   1.000
_cell.angle_alpha   90.00
_cell.angle_beta   90.00
_cell.angle_gamma   90.00
#
_symmetry.space_group_name_H-M   'P 1'
#
loop_
_entity.id
_entity.type
_entity.pdbx_description
1 polymer ?
#
loop_
_entity_poly.entity_id
_entity_poly.type
_entity_poly.pdbx_seq_one_letter_code
_entity_poly.pdbx_strand_id
1 'polypeptide(L)'
;MTILCWNCRGIGQPQTVQELVRLVHAQKPKIVFLSETRQRKEVVENLRWRLGLKNVITFSGEGKGGRLALFWDKGIEVHICLWGTV
;
A
#
# COMPACT_ATOMS: atom_id res chain seq x y z
N MET A 1 14.06 1.51 11.46
CA MET A 1 13.18 1.18 10.33
C MET A 1 11.75 1.29 10.81
N THR A 2 10.88 2.06 10.15
CA THR A 2 9.47 2.20 10.52
C THR A 2 8.58 1.65 9.42
N ILE A 3 7.53 0.93 9.83
CA ILE A 3 6.52 0.33 8.96
C ILE A 3 5.17 0.94 9.35
N LEU A 4 4.45 1.46 8.36
CA LEU A 4 3.08 1.94 8.54
C LEU A 4 2.11 0.89 8.01
N CYS A 5 1.20 0.40 8.85
CA CYS A 5 0.13 -0.50 8.44
C CYS A 5 -1.21 0.21 8.60
N TRP A 6 -2.00 0.30 7.53
CA TRP A 6 -3.30 0.96 7.57
C TRP A 6 -4.38 0.13 6.84
N ASN A 7 -5.41 -0.26 7.59
CA ASN A 7 -6.68 -0.66 7.01
C ASN A 7 -7.48 0.55 6.48
N CYS A 8 -7.44 0.77 5.16
CA CYS A 8 -8.04 1.93 4.51
C CYS A 8 -9.57 1.90 4.49
N ARG A 9 -10.17 0.70 4.42
CA ARG A 9 -11.62 0.49 4.18
C ARG A 9 -12.17 1.24 2.94
N GLY A 10 -11.31 1.52 1.96
CA GLY A 10 -11.60 2.29 0.76
C GLY A 10 -10.72 3.53 0.61
N ILE A 11 -9.72 3.47 -0.27
CA ILE A 11 -8.80 4.59 -0.52
C ILE A 11 -9.26 5.54 -1.64
N GLY A 12 -10.46 5.36 -2.17
CA GLY A 12 -10.96 6.14 -3.31
C GLY A 12 -11.26 7.61 -2.99
N GLN A 13 -11.41 7.96 -1.71
CA GLN A 13 -11.74 9.33 -1.31
C GLN A 13 -10.49 10.21 -1.28
N PRO A 14 -10.49 11.40 -1.92
CA PRO A 14 -9.35 12.30 -1.95
C PRO A 14 -8.82 12.67 -0.55
N GLN A 15 -9.72 12.81 0.44
CA GLN A 15 -9.37 13.11 1.82
C GLN A 15 -8.53 11.98 2.45
N THR A 16 -8.96 10.72 2.31
CA THR A 16 -8.21 9.55 2.79
C THR A 16 -6.82 9.48 2.18
N VAL A 17 -6.69 9.77 0.88
CA VAL A 17 -5.36 9.79 0.24
C VAL A 17 -4.51 10.95 0.78
N GLN A 18 -5.11 12.10 1.04
CA GLN A 18 -4.38 13.24 1.62
C GLN A 18 -3.87 12.93 3.03
N GLU A 19 -4.68 12.28 3.86
CA GLU A 19 -4.28 11.81 5.19
C GLU A 19 -3.14 10.80 5.12
N LEU A 20 -3.20 9.83 4.20
CA LEU A 20 -2.11 8.89 3.96
C LEU A 20 -0.81 9.58 3.59
N VAL A 21 -0.86 10.54 2.65
CA VAL A 21 0.33 11.31 2.27
C VAL A 21 0.89 12.09 3.47
N ARG A 22 0.02 12.73 4.27
CA ARG A 22 0.43 13.44 5.48
C ARG A 22 1.12 12.52 6.48
N LEU A 23 0.55 11.35 6.76
CA LEU A 23 1.14 10.38 7.68
C LEU A 23 2.50 9.87 7.18
N VAL A 24 2.61 9.55 5.89
CA VAL A 24 3.86 9.10 5.29
C VAL A 24 4.92 10.20 5.33
N HIS A 25 4.57 11.46 5.05
CA HIS A 25 5.52 12.56 5.13
C HIS A 25 5.96 12.88 6.56
N ALA A 26 5.05 12.77 7.54
CA ALA A 26 5.35 13.05 8.94
C ALA A 26 6.22 11.96 9.58
N GLN A 27 5.89 10.69 9.34
CA GLN A 27 6.57 9.54 9.97
C GLN A 27 7.74 8.99 9.15
N LYS A 28 7.84 9.38 7.87
CA LYS A 28 8.85 8.91 6.90
C LYS A 28 9.07 7.39 6.93
N PRO A 29 7.99 6.56 6.87
CA PRO A 29 8.13 5.11 6.89
C PRO A 29 8.88 4.63 5.65
N LYS A 30 9.64 3.54 5.81
CA LYS A 30 10.33 2.88 4.69
C LYS A 30 9.46 1.83 4.00
N ILE A 31 8.40 1.39 4.67
CA ILE A 31 7.43 0.41 4.18
C ILE A 31 6.02 0.89 4.59
N VAL A 32 5.07 0.84 3.65
CA VAL A 32 3.66 1.14 3.90
C VAL A 32 2.82 -0.05 3.42
N PHE A 33 2.06 -0.64 4.32
CA PHE A 33 1.09 -1.69 4.04
C PHE A 33 -0.33 -1.13 4.14
N LEU A 34 -1.11 -1.33 3.09
CA LEU A 34 -2.52 -0.93 3.00
C LEU A 34 -3.39 -2.17 2.85
N SER A 35 -4.42 -2.29 3.69
CA SER A 35 -5.46 -3.32 3.55
C SER A 35 -6.82 -2.73 3.20
N GLU A 36 -7.68 -3.53 2.60
CA GLU A 36 -9.02 -3.13 2.14
C GLU A 36 -9.03 -1.85 1.32
N THR A 37 -8.16 -1.74 0.31
CA THR A 37 -8.08 -0.53 -0.52
C THR A 37 -9.37 -0.27 -1.30
N ARG A 38 -10.13 -1.34 -1.63
CA ARG A 38 -11.41 -1.33 -2.38
C ARG A 38 -11.35 -0.51 -3.67
N GLN A 39 -10.17 -0.44 -4.30
CA GLN A 39 -9.91 0.33 -5.52
C GLN A 39 -9.19 -0.54 -6.55
N ARG A 40 -9.22 -0.12 -7.83
CA ARG A 40 -8.50 -0.85 -8.88
C ARG A 40 -7.00 -0.78 -8.67
N LYS A 41 -6.28 -1.80 -9.15
CA LYS A 41 -4.82 -1.92 -9.02
C LYS A 41 -4.10 -0.64 -9.46
N GLU A 42 -4.49 -0.11 -10.61
CA GLU A 42 -3.84 1.06 -11.23
C GLU A 42 -3.99 2.32 -10.37
N VAL A 43 -5.16 2.49 -9.74
CA VAL A 43 -5.43 3.62 -8.83
C VAL A 43 -4.51 3.54 -7.61
N VAL A 44 -4.37 2.35 -7.02
CA VAL A 44 -3.56 2.13 -5.83
C VAL A 44 -2.07 2.26 -6.15
N GLU A 45 -1.61 1.68 -7.26
CA GLU A 45 -0.20 1.75 -7.66
C GLU A 45 0.25 3.18 -7.96
N ASN A 46 -0.62 4.02 -8.53
CA ASN A 46 -0.33 5.43 -8.75
C ASN A 46 -0.07 6.23 -7.47
N LEU A 47 -0.49 5.74 -6.30
CA LEU A 47 -0.17 6.38 -5.01
C LEU A 47 1.34 6.40 -4.74
N ARG A 48 2.13 5.50 -5.32
CA ARG A 48 3.59 5.43 -5.15
C ARG A 48 4.29 6.77 -5.37
N TRP A 49 3.80 7.56 -6.34
CA TRP A 49 4.33 8.88 -6.66
C TRP A 49 4.07 9.90 -5.57
N ARG A 50 2.90 9.82 -4.93
CA ARG A 50 2.48 10.71 -3.83
C ARG A 50 3.13 10.33 -2.51
N LEU A 51 3.43 9.04 -2.29
CA LEU A 51 4.06 8.54 -1.08
C LEU A 51 5.60 8.64 -1.11
N GLY A 52 6.21 8.84 -2.29
CA GLY A 52 7.66 8.82 -2.46
C GLY A 52 8.29 7.43 -2.37
N LEU A 53 7.48 6.37 -2.25
CA LEU A 53 7.89 4.97 -2.19
C LEU A 53 7.75 4.36 -3.57
N LYS A 54 8.86 4.20 -4.29
CA LYS A 54 8.86 3.86 -5.73
C LYS A 54 8.36 2.45 -6.01
N ASN A 55 8.59 1.53 -5.09
CA ASN A 55 8.22 0.14 -5.27
C ASN A 55 6.84 -0.09 -4.69
N VAL A 56 6.01 -0.85 -5.41
CA VAL A 56 4.67 -1.23 -4.99
C VAL A 56 4.35 -2.62 -5.50
N ILE A 57 3.67 -3.41 -4.68
CA ILE A 57 2.94 -4.59 -5.13
C ILE A 57 1.52 -4.53 -4.62
N THR A 58 0.58 -4.92 -5.48
CA THR A 58 -0.83 -5.01 -5.16
C THR A 58 -1.27 -6.46 -5.26
N PHE A 59 -2.14 -6.87 -4.33
CA PHE A 59 -2.76 -8.18 -4.33
C PHE A 59 -4.27 -8.00 -4.36
N SER A 60 -4.94 -8.73 -5.25
CA SER A 60 -6.40 -8.75 -5.34
C SER A 60 -6.87 -10.19 -5.13
N GLY A 61 -7.49 -10.45 -3.98
CA GLY A 61 -8.26 -11.66 -3.76
C GLY A 61 -9.60 -11.61 -4.52
N GLU A 62 -10.26 -12.77 -4.62
CA GLU A 62 -11.62 -12.86 -5.15
C GLU A 62 -12.61 -12.11 -4.23
N GLY A 63 -13.53 -11.33 -4.82
CA GLY A 63 -14.55 -10.58 -4.10
C GLY A 63 -14.26 -9.07 -3.86
N LYS A 64 -15.20 -8.37 -3.20
CA LYS A 64 -15.18 -6.90 -3.05
C LYS A 64 -14.21 -6.38 -1.97
N GLY A 65 -13.75 -7.23 -1.05
CA GLY A 65 -13.00 -6.82 0.16
C GLY A 65 -11.48 -7.06 0.13
N GLY A 66 -10.95 -7.86 -0.80
CA GLY A 66 -9.61 -8.44 -0.68
C GLY A 66 -8.49 -7.70 -1.41
N ARG A 67 -8.40 -6.37 -1.32
CA ARG A 67 -7.31 -5.64 -2.00
C ARG A 67 -6.28 -5.10 -1.01
N LEU A 68 -5.07 -5.63 -1.15
CA LEU A 68 -3.90 -5.24 -0.36
C LEU A 68 -2.90 -4.51 -1.26
N ALA A 69 -2.10 -3.64 -0.66
CA ALA A 69 -0.96 -3.04 -1.31
C ALA A 69 0.20 -2.88 -0.33
N LEU A 70 1.40 -3.14 -0.80
CA LEU A 70 2.64 -2.92 -0.07
C LEU A 70 3.50 -1.96 -0.88
N PHE A 71 3.92 -0.86 -0.28
CA PHE A 71 4.85 0.11 -0.84
C PHE A 71 6.14 0.09 -0.05
N TRP A 72 7.27 0.28 -0.73
CA TRP A 72 8.56 0.38 -0.05
C TRP A 72 9.56 1.27 -0.79
N ASP A 73 10.54 1.74 -0.01
CA ASP A 73 11.65 2.55 -0.49
C ASP A 73 12.58 1.72 -1.39
N LYS A 74 13.29 2.37 -2.32
CA LYS A 74 14.23 1.71 -3.24
C LYS A 74 15.37 1.01 -2.50
N GLY A 75 15.75 1.49 -1.32
CA GLY A 75 16.81 0.89 -0.49
C GLY A 75 16.38 -0.35 0.30
N ILE A 76 15.13 -0.81 0.17
CA ILE A 76 14.62 -2.00 0.87
C ILE A 76 14.41 -3.14 -0.12
N GLU A 77 14.99 -4.29 0.19
CA GLU A 77 14.69 -5.55 -0.49
C GLU A 77 13.53 -6.23 0.22
N VAL A 78 12.54 -6.68 -0.56
CA VAL A 78 11.34 -7.36 -0.06
C VAL A 78 11.23 -8.70 -0.76
N HIS A 79 11.22 -9.78 0.02
CA HIS A 79 10.95 -11.13 -0.47
C HIS A 79 9.51 -11.52 -0.14
N ILE A 80 8.77 -11.95 -1.15
CA ILE A 80 7.40 -12.44 -0.99
C ILE A 80 7.48 -13.96 -0.93
N CYS A 81 7.17 -14.51 0.24
CA CYS A 81 7.06 -15.96 0.42
C CYS A 81 5.60 -16.35 0.22
N LEU A 82 5.31 -17.05 -0.87
CA LEU A 82 4.04 -17.74 -1.03
C LEU A 82 4.10 -19.03 -0.21
N TRP A 83 3.22 -19.15 0.77
CA TRP A 83 3.04 -20.41 1.51
C TRP A 83 1.80 -21.11 0.95
N GLY A 84 2.01 -22.24 0.25
CA GLY A 84 0.96 -23.16 -0.16
C GLY A 84 0.51 -23.08 -1.62
N THR A 85 1.15 -23.91 -2.46
CA THR A 85 0.45 -24.70 -3.48
C THR A 85 1.06 -26.10 -3.43
N VAL A 86 0.35 -27.01 -2.78
CA VAL A 86 0.36 -28.44 -3.13
C VAL A 86 -0.71 -28.67 -4.19
#